data_AF-A0A958DBI4-F1
#
_entry.id   AF-A0A958DBI4-F1
#
_cell.length_a   1.000
_cell.length_b   1.000
_cell.length_c   1.000
_cell.angle_alpha   90.00
_cell.angle_beta   90.00
_cell.angle_gamma   90.00
#
_symmetry.space_group_name_H-M   'P 1'
#
loop_
_entity.id
_entity.type
_entity.pdbx_description
1 polymer ?
#
loop_
_entity_poly.entity_id
_entity_poly.type
_entity_poly.pdbx_seq_one_letter_code
_entity_poly.pdbx_strand_id
1 'polypeptide(L)'
;MHPRTLRLKRVLVPLILLAILATSALPALADPTPPAQPAVVLWHDIDERSFAPAGERWIIPQQYRLVELNVAALQDVLAAAPLERTPAAAESDVVLELPL
;
A
#
# COMPACT_ATOMS: atom_id res chain seq x y z
N MET A 1 -24.87 -61.76 -23.21
CA MET A 1 -24.47 -60.60 -24.03
C MET A 1 -25.12 -59.34 -23.45
N HIS A 2 -24.32 -58.28 -23.25
CA HIS A 2 -24.60 -57.01 -22.54
C HIS A 2 -25.75 -56.17 -23.15
N PRO A 3 -26.42 -55.25 -22.40
CA PRO A 3 -25.78 -54.02 -21.92
C PRO A 3 -26.13 -53.54 -20.50
N ARG A 4 -25.06 -53.29 -19.73
CA ARG A 4 -24.97 -52.72 -18.37
C ARG A 4 -24.99 -51.17 -18.33
N THR A 5 -25.52 -50.47 -19.34
CA THR A 5 -25.26 -49.03 -19.55
C THR A 5 -26.22 -48.06 -18.83
N LEU A 6 -27.32 -48.54 -18.25
CA LEU A 6 -28.37 -47.66 -17.69
C LEU A 6 -28.12 -47.21 -16.24
N ARG A 7 -27.30 -47.94 -15.46
CA ARG A 7 -26.97 -47.56 -14.08
C ARG A 7 -25.87 -46.49 -13.97
N LEU A 8 -24.99 -46.39 -14.97
CA LEU A 8 -23.88 -45.44 -14.97
C LEU A 8 -24.37 -43.99 -15.15
N LYS A 9 -25.34 -43.76 -16.05
CA LYS A 9 -25.92 -42.42 -16.31
C LYS A 9 -26.68 -41.84 -15.11
N ARG A 10 -27.28 -42.68 -14.27
CA ARG A 10 -28.07 -42.26 -13.08
C ARG A 10 -27.21 -41.78 -11.92
N VAL A 11 -25.95 -42.21 -11.85
CA VAL A 11 -24.95 -41.75 -10.87
C VAL A 11 -24.12 -40.59 -11.41
N LEU A 12 -23.91 -40.54 -12.73
CA LEU A 12 -23.14 -39.47 -13.38
C LEU A 12 -23.83 -38.09 -13.28
N VAL A 13 -25.15 -38.02 -13.42
CA VAL A 13 -25.91 -36.77 -13.38
C VAL A 13 -25.82 -36.05 -12.02
N PRO A 14 -26.04 -36.70 -10.85
CA PRO A 14 -25.85 -36.05 -9.56
C PRO A 14 -24.37 -35.74 -9.25
N LEU A 15 -23.43 -36.52 -9.78
CA LEU A 15 -21.99 -36.27 -9.62
C LEU A 15 -21.52 -35.03 -10.40
N ILE A 16 -22.06 -34.82 -11.61
CA ILE A 16 -21.82 -33.62 -12.41
C ILE A 16 -22.50 -32.39 -11.78
N LEU A 17 -23.72 -32.54 -11.24
CA LEU A 17 -24.38 -31.46 -10.47
C LEU A 17 -23.64 -31.10 -9.17
N LEU A 18 -23.05 -32.07 -8.48
CA LEU A 18 -22.21 -31.83 -7.29
C LEU A 18 -20.89 -31.15 -7.66
N ALA A 19 -20.31 -31.48 -8.81
CA ALA A 19 -19.09 -30.84 -9.31
C ALA A 19 -19.31 -29.38 -9.76
N ILE A 20 -20.52 -29.03 -10.24
CA ILE A 20 -20.87 -27.65 -10.64
C ILE A 20 -21.18 -26.77 -9.42
N LEU A 21 -21.68 -27.34 -8.31
CA LEU A 21 -21.99 -26.57 -7.10
C LEU A 21 -20.73 -26.16 -6.29
N ALA A 22 -19.59 -26.79 -6.56
CA ALA A 22 -18.32 -26.54 -5.85
C ALA A 22 -17.46 -25.40 -6.45
N THR A 23 -17.89 -24.74 -7.53
CA THR A 23 -17.03 -23.83 -8.32
C THR A 23 -17.30 -22.33 -8.12
N SER A 24 -17.85 -21.89 -6.98
CA SER A 24 -18.15 -20.46 -6.76
C SER A 24 -17.56 -19.90 -5.47
N ALA A 25 -16.24 -19.98 -5.34
CA ALA A 25 -15.48 -19.09 -4.47
C ALA A 25 -14.02 -19.04 -4.92
N LEU A 26 -13.77 -18.49 -6.11
CA LEU A 26 -12.47 -17.88 -6.35
C LEU A 26 -12.45 -16.62 -5.47
N PRO A 27 -11.62 -16.54 -4.42
CA PRO A 27 -11.37 -15.25 -3.79
C PRO A 27 -10.86 -14.35 -4.92
N ALA A 28 -11.53 -13.22 -5.13
CA ALA A 28 -11.00 -12.19 -5.98
C ALA A 28 -9.55 -11.96 -5.55
N LEU A 29 -8.62 -12.02 -6.51
CA LEU A 29 -7.31 -11.43 -6.35
C LEU A 29 -7.54 -9.93 -6.19
N ALA A 30 -7.97 -9.52 -5.00
CA ALA A 30 -7.89 -8.15 -4.58
C ALA A 30 -6.40 -7.85 -4.60
N ASP A 31 -5.98 -6.92 -5.46
CA ASP A 31 -4.73 -6.23 -5.23
C ASP A 31 -4.78 -5.80 -3.76
N PRO A 32 -3.82 -6.21 -2.91
CA PRO A 32 -3.68 -5.61 -1.61
C PRO A 32 -3.28 -4.16 -1.88
N THR A 33 -4.27 -3.29 -2.11
CA THR A 33 -4.07 -1.87 -1.97
C THR A 33 -3.95 -1.70 -0.46
N PRO A 34 -2.73 -1.49 0.07
CA PRO A 34 -2.59 -1.23 1.49
C PRO A 34 -3.53 -0.08 1.85
N PRO A 35 -4.21 -0.15 3.01
CA PRO A 35 -5.12 0.91 3.41
C PRO A 35 -4.34 2.23 3.37
N ALA A 36 -4.87 3.21 2.61
CA ALA A 36 -4.28 4.53 2.52
C ALA A 36 -4.09 5.07 3.94
N GLN A 37 -2.83 5.16 4.37
CA GLN A 37 -2.49 5.71 5.67
C GLN A 37 -2.94 7.17 5.72
N PRO A 38 -3.49 7.65 6.84
CA PRO A 38 -3.85 9.06 6.96
C PRO A 38 -2.63 9.91 6.64
N ALA A 39 -2.77 10.87 5.72
CA ALA A 39 -1.68 11.74 5.31
C ALA A 39 -1.20 12.56 6.50
N VAL A 40 -0.02 12.23 7.03
CA VAL A 40 0.64 13.00 8.08
C VAL A 40 1.14 14.31 7.45
N VAL A 41 0.70 15.44 8.00
CA VAL A 41 1.15 16.76 7.54
C VAL A 41 2.57 17.01 8.04
N LEU A 42 3.55 16.65 7.20
CA LEU A 42 4.98 16.78 7.52
C LEU A 42 5.55 18.16 7.19
N TRP A 43 4.98 18.82 6.19
CA TRP A 43 5.51 20.06 5.63
C TRP A 43 4.48 21.16 5.76
N HIS A 44 4.94 22.36 6.10
CA HIS A 44 4.11 23.55 6.06
C HIS A 44 4.89 24.73 5.50
N ASP A 45 4.21 25.59 4.74
CA ASP A 45 4.81 26.77 4.16
C ASP A 45 5.18 27.78 5.25
N ILE A 46 6.35 28.40 5.10
CA ILE A 46 6.80 29.49 5.97
C ILE A 46 7.16 30.72 5.13
N ASP A 47 6.97 31.91 5.70
CA ASP A 47 7.40 33.17 5.08
C ASP A 47 8.91 33.33 5.24
N GLU A 48 9.61 33.73 4.18
CA GLU A 48 11.04 34.00 4.20
C GLU A 48 11.43 35.01 5.30
N ARG A 49 10.57 35.98 5.60
CA ARG A 49 10.78 36.99 6.66
C ARG A 49 10.83 36.37 8.06
N SER A 50 10.22 35.21 8.24
CA SER A 50 10.23 34.47 9.51
C SER A 50 11.43 33.52 9.63
N PHE A 51 12.13 33.27 8.52
CA PHE A 51 13.28 32.37 8.49
C PHE A 51 14.58 33.12 8.74
N ALA A 52 15.30 32.76 9.81
CA ALA A 52 16.64 33.25 10.08
C ALA A 52 17.68 32.24 9.56
N PRO A 53 18.50 32.59 8.54
CA PRO A 53 19.53 31.69 8.06
C PRO A 53 20.56 31.37 9.15
N ALA A 54 20.86 30.08 9.35
CA ALA A 54 21.87 29.64 10.32
C ALA A 54 23.33 29.80 9.82
N GLY A 55 23.51 30.38 8.63
CA GLY A 55 24.81 30.55 8.00
C GLY A 55 24.70 31.23 6.64
N GLU A 56 25.85 31.50 6.03
CA GLU A 56 25.92 32.13 4.71
C GLU A 56 25.46 31.14 3.62
N ARG A 57 24.56 31.60 2.75
CA ARG A 57 24.09 30.85 1.59
C ARG A 57 24.86 31.29 0.35
N TRP A 58 25.68 30.40 -0.19
CA TRP A 58 26.49 30.65 -1.38
C TRP A 58 25.66 30.71 -2.67
N ILE A 59 24.50 30.06 -2.67
CA ILE A 59 23.58 29.99 -3.81
C ILE A 59 22.17 30.27 -3.31
N ILE A 60 21.52 31.27 -3.90
CA ILE A 60 20.11 31.61 -3.67
C ILE A 60 19.40 31.60 -5.02
N PRO A 61 18.45 30.68 -5.24
CA PRO A 61 17.65 30.64 -6.47
C PRO A 61 16.80 31.91 -6.64
N GLN A 62 16.48 32.26 -7.90
CA GLN A 62 15.55 33.37 -8.18
C GLN A 62 14.11 33.05 -7.76
N GLN A 63 13.76 31.77 -7.74
CA GLN A 63 12.43 31.27 -7.38
C GLN A 63 12.59 30.05 -6.50
N TYR A 64 11.92 30.06 -5.34
CA TYR A 64 11.92 28.96 -4.40
C TYR A 64 10.74 29.08 -3.45
N ARG A 65 10.38 27.96 -2.81
CA ARG A 65 9.37 27.86 -1.76
C ARG A 65 10.08 27.48 -0.46
N LEU A 66 9.85 28.22 0.63
CA LEU A 66 10.31 27.78 1.94
C LEU A 66 9.23 26.93 2.58
N VAL A 67 9.64 25.75 3.02
CA VAL A 67 8.82 24.83 3.81
C VAL A 67 9.58 24.48 5.08
N GLU A 68 8.85 24.35 6.18
CA GLU A 68 9.36 23.84 7.43
C GLU A 68 8.89 22.40 7.64
N LEU A 69 9.82 21.57 8.10
CA LEU A 69 9.59 20.18 8.44
C LEU A 69 9.12 20.08 9.90
N ASN A 70 7.97 19.46 10.11
CA ASN A 70 7.55 19.04 11.44
C ASN A 70 8.37 17.82 11.89
N VAL A 71 9.44 18.09 12.64
CA VAL A 71 10.38 17.05 13.10
C VAL A 71 9.71 16.01 13.99
N ALA A 72 8.76 16.41 14.85
CA ALA A 72 8.05 15.48 15.72
C ALA A 72 7.21 14.49 14.90
N ALA A 73 6.44 15.00 13.93
CA ALA A 73 5.66 14.15 13.04
C ALA A 73 6.55 13.23 12.17
N LEU A 74 7.72 13.70 11.74
CA LEU A 74 8.68 12.86 11.02
C LEU A 74 9.20 11.72 11.91
N GLN A 75 9.51 11.99 13.17
CA GLN A 75 9.97 10.97 14.11
C GLN A 75 8.90 9.89 14.31
N ASP A 76 7.62 10.26 14.41
CA ASP A 76 6.52 9.31 14.53
C ASP A 76 6.41 8.41 13.28
N VAL A 77 6.53 8.98 12.07
CA VAL A 77 6.53 8.21 10.82
C VAL A 77 7.72 7.25 10.76
N LEU A 78 8.92 7.72 11.11
CA LEU A 78 10.12 6.89 11.08
C LEU A 78 10.12 5.80 12.17
N ALA A 79 9.51 6.06 13.33
CA ALA A 79 9.38 5.07 14.39
C ALA A 79 8.44 3.90 13.99
N ALA A 80 7.47 4.16 13.12
CA ALA A 80 6.61 3.13 12.54
C ALA A 80 7.28 2.35 11.40
N ALA A 81 8.37 2.87 10.83
CA ALA A 81 9.08 2.23 9.73
C ALA A 81 9.94 1.05 10.23
N PRO A 82 9.88 -0.11 9.56
CA PRO A 82 10.75 -1.24 9.90
C PRO A 82 12.21 -0.92 9.57
N LEU A 83 13.12 -1.58 10.27
CA LEU A 83 14.55 -1.49 9.98
C LEU A 83 14.82 -1.93 8.53
N GLU A 84 15.73 -1.24 7.86
CA GLU A 84 16.13 -1.53 6.51
C GLU A 84 16.62 -2.98 6.37
N ARG A 85 16.42 -3.55 5.16
CA ARG A 85 16.89 -4.91 4.81
C ARG A 85 16.28 -6.03 5.66
N THR A 86 15.19 -5.77 6.37
CA THR A 86 14.37 -6.82 7.01
C THR A 86 13.27 -7.30 6.06
N PRO A 87 12.73 -8.53 6.24
CA PRO A 87 11.55 -8.97 5.49
C PRO A 87 10.37 -8.02 5.67
N ALA A 88 10.17 -7.48 6.88
CA ALA A 88 9.13 -6.49 7.16
C ALA A 88 9.26 -5.22 6.32
N ALA A 89 10.49 -4.78 5.99
CA ALA A 89 10.71 -3.62 5.12
C ALA A 89 10.33 -3.89 3.65
N ALA A 90 10.34 -5.14 3.20
CA ALA A 90 9.88 -5.49 1.86
C ALA A 90 8.34 -5.53 1.73
N GLU A 91 7.65 -5.67 2.87
CA GLU A 91 6.19 -5.81 2.96
C GLU A 91 5.50 -4.55 3.55
N SER A 92 6.28 -3.50 3.83
CA SER A 92 5.83 -2.29 4.51
C SER A 92 5.64 -1.12 3.53
N ASP A 93 4.48 -0.47 3.62
CA ASP A 93 4.13 0.70 2.80
C ASP A 93 4.22 2.03 3.59
N VAL A 94 5.24 2.24 4.42
CA VAL A 94 5.43 3.57 5.03
C VAL A 94 5.79 4.58 3.94
N VAL A 95 4.91 5.55 3.72
CA VAL A 95 5.07 6.59 2.69
C VAL A 95 5.51 7.89 3.34
N LEU A 96 6.55 8.51 2.75
CA LEU A 96 7.00 9.85 3.10
C LEU A 96 6.64 10.81 1.96
N GLU A 97 5.63 11.64 2.18
CA GLU A 97 5.27 12.70 1.22
C GLU A 97 6.38 13.74 1.13
N LEU A 98 6.71 14.18 -0.08
CA LEU A 98 7.70 15.23 -0.31
C LEU A 98 6.99 16.53 -0.73
N PRO A 99 7.49 17.71 -0.30
CA PRO A 99 6.92 18.99 -0.66
C PRO A 99 7.44 19.39 -2.05
N LEU A 100 6.94 18.70 -3.08
CA LEU A 100 7.21 18.99 -4.49
C LEU A 100 6.37 20.17 -5.01
#